data_AF-A0A1G1E8U7-F1
#
_entry.id   AF-A0A1G1E8U7-F1
#
_cell.length_a   1.000
_cell.length_b   1.000
_cell.length_c   1.000
_cell.angle_alpha   90.00
_cell.angle_beta   90.00
_cell.angle_gamma   90.00
#
_symmetry.space_group_name_H-M   'P 1'
#
loop_
_entity.id
_entity.type
_entity.pdbx_description
1 polymer ?
#
loop_
_entity_poly.entity_id
_entity_poly.type
_entity_poly.pdbx_seq_one_letter_code
_entity_poly.pdbx_strand_id
1 'polypeptide(L)'
;MTSRIREKIIADRTSWIRQMISGIKALPQDTMDVFTSDPRTVAAAESYLRRGLEALMDIGRHVLAKGFSKVVSEYKDIPVKLRESGVLKEADATIMRELAGYRNRMV
;
A
#
# COMPACT_ATOMS: atom_id res chain seq x y z
N MET A 1 18.51 19.48 11.62
CA MET A 1 18.99 18.23 11.00
C MET A 1 18.09 17.89 9.82
N THR A 2 18.61 17.95 8.59
CA THR A 2 17.86 17.63 7.37
C THR A 2 17.52 16.14 7.36
N SER A 3 16.23 15.86 7.44
CA SER A 3 15.71 14.53 7.64
C SER A 3 15.63 13.79 6.30
N ARG A 4 16.74 13.23 5.81
CA ARG A 4 16.85 12.57 4.49
C ARG A 4 15.99 11.31 4.37
N ILE A 5 15.52 11.00 3.15
CA ILE A 5 14.88 9.73 2.82
C ILE A 5 15.84 8.58 3.17
N ARG A 6 15.34 7.59 3.92
CA ARG A 6 16.10 6.39 4.30
C ARG A 6 15.81 5.24 3.34
N GLU A 7 16.80 4.89 2.51
CA GLU A 7 16.71 3.81 1.52
C GLU A 7 16.33 2.47 2.16
N LYS A 8 16.97 2.11 3.28
CA LYS A 8 16.66 0.88 4.03
C LYS A 8 15.18 0.75 4.38
N ILE A 9 14.53 1.84 4.83
CA ILE A 9 13.10 1.82 5.16
C ILE A 9 12.26 1.54 3.92
N ILE A 10 12.61 2.14 2.79
CA ILE A 10 11.90 1.91 1.52
C ILE A 10 12.11 0.47 1.05
N ALA A 11 13.34 -0.04 1.11
CA ALA A 11 13.68 -1.40 0.70
C ALA A 11 12.94 -2.45 1.55
N ASP A 12 12.97 -2.29 2.88
CA ASP A 12 12.28 -3.19 3.82
C ASP A 12 10.77 -3.22 3.57
N ARG A 13 10.14 -2.04 3.40
CA ARG A 13 8.70 -1.96 3.09
C ARG A 13 8.36 -2.49 1.71
N THR A 14 9.21 -2.27 0.71
CA THR A 14 9.02 -2.83 -0.63
C THR A 14 9.12 -4.36 -0.61
N SER A 15 10.07 -4.92 0.15
CA SER A 15 10.18 -6.36 0.36
C SER A 15 8.91 -6.92 1.03
N TRP A 16 8.40 -6.22 2.05
CA TRP A 16 7.16 -6.60 2.70
C TRP A 16 5.96 -6.61 1.76
N ILE A 17 5.79 -5.57 0.93
CA ILE A 17 4.73 -5.51 -0.09
C ILE A 17 4.84 -6.70 -1.06
N ARG A 18 6.04 -7.03 -1.51
CA ARG A 18 6.26 -8.20 -2.39
C ARG A 18 5.85 -9.51 -1.71
N GLN A 19 6.11 -9.68 -0.42
CA GLN A 19 5.66 -10.84 0.34
C GLN A 19 4.13 -10.90 0.43
N MET A 20 3.46 -9.77 0.67
CA MET A 20 1.98 -9.73 0.70
C MET A 20 1.37 -10.10 -0.66
N ILE A 21 1.94 -9.58 -1.75
CA ILE A 21 1.53 -9.95 -3.12
C ILE A 21 1.78 -11.43 -3.38
N SER A 22 2.92 -11.97 -2.94
CA SER A 22 3.21 -13.40 -3.06
C SER A 22 2.23 -14.27 -2.29
N GLY A 23 1.83 -13.81 -1.09
CA GLY A 23 0.81 -14.47 -0.28
C GLY A 23 -0.53 -14.55 -1.01
N ILE A 24 -1.00 -13.44 -1.57
CA ILE A 24 -2.24 -13.39 -2.38
C ILE A 24 -2.15 -14.35 -3.57
N LYS A 25 -1.03 -14.33 -4.30
CA LYS A 25 -0.84 -15.17 -5.50
C LYS A 25 -0.83 -16.67 -5.20
N ALA A 26 -0.47 -17.05 -3.98
CA ALA A 26 -0.43 -18.45 -3.55
C ALA A 26 -1.79 -18.99 -3.08
N LEU A 27 -2.81 -18.12 -2.95
CA LEU A 27 -4.16 -18.53 -2.58
C LEU A 27 -4.87 -19.23 -3.76
N PRO A 28 -5.76 -20.19 -3.48
CA PRO A 28 -6.57 -20.82 -4.50
C PRO A 28 -7.59 -19.81 -5.04
N GLN A 29 -7.35 -19.30 -6.25
CA GLN A 29 -8.06 -18.16 -6.84
C GLN A 29 -8.62 -18.46 -8.25
N ASP A 30 -8.71 -19.73 -8.63
CA ASP A 30 -9.15 -20.16 -9.96
C ASP A 30 -10.61 -19.78 -10.23
N THR A 31 -11.48 -19.95 -9.24
CA THR A 31 -12.90 -19.58 -9.29
C THR A 31 -13.35 -18.98 -7.96
N MET A 32 -14.47 -18.25 -7.99
CA MET A 32 -15.07 -17.70 -6.77
C MET A 32 -15.48 -18.81 -5.79
N ASP A 33 -16.02 -19.92 -6.28
CA ASP A 33 -16.41 -21.06 -5.44
C ASP A 33 -15.21 -21.67 -4.72
N VAL A 34 -14.09 -21.85 -5.44
CA VAL A 34 -12.83 -22.35 -4.85
C VAL A 34 -12.29 -21.38 -3.81
N PHE A 35 -12.25 -20.08 -4.14
CA PHE A 35 -11.73 -19.04 -3.26
C PHE A 35 -12.54 -18.90 -1.96
N THR A 36 -13.85 -19.10 -2.02
CA THR A 36 -14.77 -18.95 -0.87
C THR A 36 -15.08 -20.27 -0.16
N SER A 37 -14.65 -21.42 -0.70
CA SER A 37 -14.88 -22.74 -0.09
C SER A 37 -14.23 -22.92 1.28
N ASP A 38 -13.11 -22.21 1.54
CA ASP A 38 -12.45 -22.16 2.84
C ASP A 38 -12.39 -20.71 3.33
N PRO A 39 -13.05 -20.36 4.45
CA PRO A 39 -13.06 -18.99 4.98
C PRO A 39 -11.64 -18.49 5.33
N ARG A 40 -10.67 -19.39 5.57
CA ARG A 40 -9.28 -19.00 5.81
C ARG A 40 -8.62 -18.38 4.58
N THR A 41 -9.03 -18.77 3.37
CA THR A 41 -8.54 -18.19 2.12
C THR A 41 -8.91 -16.72 2.02
N VAL A 42 -10.19 -16.40 2.25
CA VAL A 42 -10.71 -15.03 2.21
C VAL A 42 -10.05 -14.18 3.31
N ALA A 43 -9.97 -14.70 4.54
CA ALA A 43 -9.33 -14.01 5.65
C ALA A 43 -7.84 -13.74 5.40
N ALA A 44 -7.12 -14.70 4.79
CA ALA A 44 -5.73 -14.52 4.40
C ALA A 44 -5.59 -13.47 3.30
N ALA A 45 -6.42 -13.52 2.26
CA ALA A 45 -6.42 -12.54 1.17
C ALA A 45 -6.61 -11.11 1.69
N GLU A 46 -7.62 -10.90 2.55
CA GLU A 46 -7.89 -9.60 3.17
C GLU A 46 -6.70 -9.13 4.01
N SER A 47 -6.11 -10.01 4.82
CA SER A 47 -4.94 -9.69 5.64
C SER A 47 -3.73 -9.29 4.79
N TYR A 48 -3.41 -10.04 3.74
CA TYR A 48 -2.32 -9.71 2.83
C TYR A 48 -2.58 -8.38 2.11
N LEU A 49 -3.79 -8.18 1.57
CA LEU A 49 -4.15 -6.96 0.85
C LEU A 49 -4.04 -5.74 1.76
N ARG A 50 -4.64 -5.79 2.96
CA ARG A 50 -4.58 -4.69 3.93
C ARG A 50 -3.14 -4.33 4.30
N ARG A 51 -2.31 -5.31 4.65
CA ARG A 51 -0.90 -5.08 5.03
C ARG A 51 -0.05 -4.55 3.88
N GLY A 52 -0.33 -5.00 2.65
CA GLY A 52 0.33 -4.49 1.45
C GLY A 52 0.01 -3.02 1.19
N LEU A 53 -1.26 -2.65 1.31
CA LEU A 53 -1.71 -1.27 1.16
C LEU A 53 -1.18 -0.34 2.26
N GLU A 54 -1.18 -0.79 3.52
CA GLU A 54 -0.57 -0.05 4.63
C GLU A 54 0.90 0.25 4.37
N ALA A 55 1.67 -0.76 3.98
CA ALA A 55 3.10 -0.58 3.70
C ALA A 55 3.34 0.35 2.50
N LEU A 56 2.51 0.29 1.45
CA LEU A 56 2.58 1.20 0.32
C LEU A 56 2.35 2.66 0.75
N MET A 57 1.34 2.89 1.59
CA MET A 57 1.04 4.21 2.10
C MET A 57 2.13 4.73 3.05
N ASP A 58 2.70 3.86 3.89
CA ASP A 58 3.80 4.22 4.78
C ASP A 58 5.06 4.64 4.01
N ILE A 59 5.36 3.99 2.87
CA ILE A 59 6.41 4.46 1.97
C ILE A 59 6.08 5.87 1.47
N GLY A 60 4.86 6.09 1.00
CA GLY A 60 4.42 7.41 0.53
C GLY A 60 4.55 8.50 1.60
N ARG A 61 4.09 8.22 2.82
CA ARG A 61 4.22 9.13 3.96
C ARG A 61 5.68 9.41 4.30
N HIS A 62 6.54 8.39 4.29
CA HIS A 62 7.98 8.55 4.54
C HIS A 62 8.64 9.42 3.47
N VAL A 63 8.35 9.18 2.19
CA VAL A 63 8.86 10.00 1.08
C VAL A 63 8.44 11.46 1.22
N LEU A 64 7.16 11.73 1.53
CA LEU A 64 6.66 13.09 1.72
C LEU A 64 7.32 13.80 2.91
N ALA A 65 7.40 13.12 4.06
CA ALA A 65 7.97 13.71 5.27
C ALA A 65 9.49 13.97 5.16
N LYS A 66 10.21 13.06 4.48
CA LYS A 66 11.68 13.07 4.44
C LYS A 66 12.26 13.72 3.18
N GLY A 67 11.56 13.60 2.05
CA GLY A 67 11.97 14.20 0.77
C GLY A 67 11.45 15.61 0.56
N PHE A 68 10.26 15.92 1.10
CA PHE A 68 9.52 17.13 0.75
C PHE A 68 9.07 17.95 1.97
N SER A 69 9.40 17.52 3.19
CA SER A 69 8.96 18.17 4.44
C SER A 69 7.44 18.36 4.53
N LYS A 70 6.67 17.49 3.86
CA LYS A 70 5.19 17.51 3.86
C LYS A 70 4.68 16.48 4.86
N VAL A 71 3.90 16.92 5.84
CA VAL A 71 3.19 16.03 6.78
C VAL A 71 1.80 15.77 6.24
N VAL A 72 1.37 14.51 6.27
CA VAL A 72 0.04 14.10 5.82
C VAL A 72 -0.63 13.30 6.94
N SER A 73 -1.78 13.79 7.41
CA SER A 73 -2.58 13.16 8.47
C SER A 73 -3.43 12.00 7.92
N GLU A 74 -4.03 12.16 6.74
CA GLU A 74 -4.97 11.19 6.19
C GLU A 74 -4.36 10.35 5.07
N TYR A 75 -4.64 9.04 5.08
CA TYR A 75 -4.10 8.10 4.10
C TYR A 75 -4.48 8.44 2.65
N LYS A 76 -5.72 8.88 2.41
CA LYS A 76 -6.22 9.23 1.07
C LYS A 76 -5.55 10.47 0.46
N ASP A 77 -4.88 11.29 1.27
CA ASP A 77 -4.20 12.51 0.81
C ASP A 77 -2.77 12.22 0.35
N ILE A 78 -2.18 11.08 0.77
CA ILE A 78 -0.81 10.69 0.42
C ILE A 78 -0.63 10.64 -1.11
N PRO A 79 -1.49 9.97 -1.90
CA PRO A 79 -1.31 9.88 -3.35
C PRO A 79 -1.37 11.24 -4.04
N VAL A 80 -2.28 12.12 -3.58
CA VAL A 80 -2.43 13.48 -4.10
C VAL A 80 -1.15 14.28 -3.86
N LYS A 81 -0.61 14.22 -2.65
CA LYS A 81 0.62 14.94 -2.27
C LYS A 81 1.86 14.40 -2.97
N LEU A 82 1.95 13.09 -3.18
CA LEU A 82 3.03 12.48 -3.96
C LEU A 82 3.02 12.94 -5.41
N ARG A 83 1.83 13.04 -6.02
CA ARG A 83 1.65 13.59 -7.37
C ARG A 83 2.06 15.05 -7.45
N GLU A 84 1.56 15.89 -6.53
CA GLU A 84 1.95 17.31 -6.46
C GLU A 84 3.45 17.52 -6.26
N SER A 85 4.13 16.56 -5.63
CA SER A 85 5.59 16.56 -5.45
C SER A 85 6.35 15.94 -6.64
N GLY A 86 5.67 15.53 -7.72
CA GLY A 86 6.27 14.94 -8.91
C GLY A 86 6.76 13.50 -8.74
N VAL A 87 6.40 12.81 -7.65
CA VAL A 87 6.81 11.42 -7.37
C VAL A 87 5.94 10.43 -8.14
N LEU A 88 4.64 10.71 -8.26
CA LEU A 88 3.68 9.88 -8.99
C LEU A 88 3.13 10.62 -10.21
N LYS A 89 2.84 9.87 -11.27
CA LYS A 89 2.01 10.34 -12.38
C LYS A 89 0.54 10.36 -11.95
N GLU A 90 -0.30 11.11 -12.66
CA GLU A 90 -1.74 11.22 -12.36
C GLU A 90 -2.44 9.85 -12.30
N ALA A 91 -2.14 8.96 -13.24
CA ALA A 91 -2.73 7.63 -13.30
C ALA A 91 -2.40 6.81 -12.04
N ASP A 92 -1.13 6.77 -11.64
CA ASP A 92 -0.68 6.03 -10.45
C ASP A 92 -1.25 6.63 -9.16
N ALA A 93 -1.32 7.95 -9.07
CA ALA A 93 -1.91 8.64 -7.92
C ALA A 93 -3.42 8.37 -7.80
N THR A 94 -4.12 8.30 -8.93
CA THR A 94 -5.55 7.96 -8.97
C THR A 94 -5.79 6.54 -8.47
N ILE A 95 -5.06 5.56 -9.00
CA ILE A 95 -5.13 4.16 -8.58
C ILE A 95 -4.80 4.03 -7.08
N MET A 96 -3.70 4.64 -6.64
CA MET A 96 -3.28 4.56 -5.23
C MET A 96 -4.32 5.21 -4.29
N ARG A 97 -5.02 6.26 -4.71
CA ARG A 97 -6.10 6.88 -3.94
C ARG A 97 -7.31 5.95 -3.79
N GLU A 98 -7.70 5.25 -4.86
CA GLU A 98 -8.76 4.24 -4.78
C GLU A 98 -8.38 3.11 -3.82
N LEU A 99 -7.14 2.62 -3.91
CA LEU A 99 -6.63 1.60 -3.00
C LEU A 99 -6.60 2.08 -1.53
N ALA A 100 -6.25 3.34 -1.27
CA ALA A 100 -6.36 3.91 0.08
C ALA A 100 -7.81 3.87 0.61
N GLY A 101 -8.80 4.09 -0.27
CA GLY A 101 -10.21 3.98 0.06
C GLY A 101 -10.63 2.53 0.37
N TYR A 102 -10.19 1.56 -0.42
CA TYR A 102 -10.44 0.14 -0.17
C TYR A 102 -9.89 -0.33 1.18
N ARG A 103 -8.69 0.13 1.57
CA ARG A 103 -8.10 -0.18 2.87
C ARG A 103 -9.02 0.15 4.02
N ASN A 104 -9.74 1.27 3.96
CA ASN A 104 -10.65 1.70 5.04
C ASN A 104 -11.91 0.84 5.17
N ARG A 105 -12.19 -0.03 4.20
CA ARG A 105 -13.32 -0.97 4.25
C ARG A 105 -12.94 -2.34 4.84
N MET A 106 -11.65 -2.59 5.04
CA MET A 106 -11.12 -3.81 5.66
C MET A 106 -10.87 -3.50 7.15
N VAL A 107 -11.58 -4.18 8.06
CA VAL A 107 -11.57 -3.92 9.52
C VAL A 107 -11.06 -5.14 10.27
#